data_AF-A0A976DPH2-F1
#
_entry.id   AF-A0A976DPH2-F1
#
_cell.length_a   1.000
_cell.length_b   1.000
_cell.length_c   1.000
_cell.angle_alpha   90.00
_cell.angle_beta   90.00
_cell.angle_gamma   90.00
#
_symmetry.space_group_name_H-M   'P 1'
#
loop_
_entity.id
_entity.type
_entity.pdbx_description
1 polymer ?
#
loop_
_entity_poly.entity_id
_entity_poly.type
_entity_poly.pdbx_seq_one_letter_code
_entity_poly.pdbx_strand_id
1 'polypeptide(L)' 'MSYAMDVPGAAALAIVESLLLALNDRNVLPEHEILGILTDAALAQSDMPETHDNPGHHAAVAALINKILAGGNSVRRR' A
#
# COMPACT_ATOMS: atom_id res chain seq x y z
N MET A 1 14.70 12.90 -3.42
CA MET A 1 15.17 11.75 -2.62
C MET A 1 14.39 10.52 -3.05
N SER A 2 15.04 9.49 -3.57
CA SER A 2 14.44 8.18 -3.83
C SER A 2 14.67 7.30 -2.61
N TYR A 3 13.61 7.05 -1.83
CA TYR A 3 13.65 6.09 -0.74
C TYR A 3 13.64 4.69 -1.37
N ALA A 4 14.81 4.10 -1.56
CA ALA A 4 14.91 2.72 -2.02
C ALA A 4 14.31 1.83 -0.92
N MET A 5 13.37 0.97 -1.30
CA MET A 5 12.75 0.04 -0.37
C MET A 5 13.83 -0.94 0.11
N ASP A 6 14.06 -1.01 1.41
CA ASP A 6 14.97 -1.98 2.00
C ASP A 6 14.37 -3.39 1.97
N VAL A 7 15.19 -4.40 2.21
CA VAL A 7 14.75 -5.80 2.16
C VAL A 7 13.55 -6.07 3.08
N PRO A 8 13.52 -5.56 4.33
CA PRO A 8 12.33 -5.67 5.18
C PRO A 8 11.08 -5.00 4.59
N GLY A 9 11.20 -3.78 4.04
CA GLY A 9 10.07 -3.09 3.40
C GLY A 9 9.52 -3.83 2.19
N ALA A 10 10.39 -4.40 1.35
CA ALA A 10 9.98 -5.19 0.20
C ALA A 10 9.28 -6.50 0.61
N ALA A 11 9.79 -7.17 1.66
CA ALA A 11 9.17 -8.36 2.20
C ALA A 11 7.78 -8.07 2.80
N ALA A 12 7.66 -6.99 3.59
CA ALA A 12 6.38 -6.58 4.16
C ALA A 12 5.34 -6.28 3.08
N LEU A 13 5.73 -5.56 2.02
CA LEU A 13 4.84 -5.28 0.90
C LEU A 13 4.36 -6.56 0.21
N ALA A 14 5.28 -7.46 -0.14
CA ALA A 14 4.94 -8.71 -0.84
C ALA A 14 3.98 -9.60 -0.02
N ILE A 15 4.14 -9.63 1.31
CA ILE A 15 3.25 -10.36 2.22
C ILE A 15 1.85 -9.73 2.20
N VAL A 16 1.74 -8.40 2.32
CA VAL A 16 0.45 -7.70 2.31
C VAL A 16 -0.25 -7.86 0.97
N GLU A 17 0.47 -7.75 -0.15
CA GLU A 17 -0.09 -7.98 -1.49
C GLU A 17 -0.62 -9.41 -1.64
N SER A 18 0.15 -10.42 -1.20
CA SER A 18 -0.27 -11.82 -1.25
C SER A 18 -1.52 -12.07 -0.39
N LEU A 19 -1.62 -11.40 0.75
CA LEU A 19 -2.78 -11.48 1.64
C LEU A 19 -4.02 -10.83 1.01
N LEU A 20 -3.92 -9.61 0.48
CA LEU A 20 -5.04 -8.92 -0.18
C LEU A 20 -5.54 -9.71 -1.40
N LEU A 21 -4.62 -10.26 -2.20
CA LEU A 21 -4.97 -11.15 -3.31
C LEU A 21 -5.71 -12.40 -2.83
N ALA A 22 -5.26 -13.03 -1.75
CA ALA A 22 -5.93 -14.21 -1.20
C ALA A 22 -7.34 -13.90 -0.66
N LEU A 23 -7.51 -12.73 -0.02
CA LEU A 23 -8.81 -12.26 0.47
C LEU A 23 -9.78 -11.97 -0.68
N ASN A 24 -9.29 -11.34 -1.75
CA ASN A 24 -10.05 -11.12 -2.99
C ASN A 24 -10.44 -12.44 -3.66
N ASP A 25 -9.48 -13.35 -3.84
CA ASP A 25 -9.67 -14.63 -4.54
C ASP A 25 -10.67 -15.54 -3.80
N ARG A 26 -10.76 -15.42 -2.47
CA ARG A 26 -11.71 -16.17 -1.64
C ARG A 26 -13.03 -15.42 -1.41
N ASN A 27 -13.20 -14.26 -2.03
CA ASN A 27 -14.38 -13.39 -1.89
C ASN A 27 -14.69 -13.04 -0.43
N VAL A 28 -13.64 -12.95 0.39
CA VAL A 28 -13.75 -12.53 1.81
C VAL A 28 -13.84 -11.01 1.88
N LEU A 29 -13.08 -10.32 1.04
CA LEU A 29 -13.20 -8.88 0.79
C LEU A 29 -13.37 -8.68 -0.72
N PRO A 30 -14.47 -8.06 -1.18
CA PRO A 30 -14.62 -7.69 -2.58
C PRO A 30 -13.63 -6.58 -2.97
N GLU A 31 -13.34 -6.46 -4.27
CA GLU A 31 -12.36 -5.51 -4.81
C GLU A 31 -12.55 -4.07 -4.28
N HIS A 32 -13.79 -3.57 -4.22
CA HIS A 32 -14.05 -2.21 -3.76
C HIS A 32 -13.66 -1.96 -2.30
N GLU A 33 -13.75 -2.97 -1.43
CA GLU A 33 -13.30 -2.86 -0.03
C GLU A 33 -11.78 -2.85 0.05
N ILE A 34 -11.10 -3.66 -0.76
CA ILE A 34 -9.63 -3.66 -0.86
C ILE A 34 -9.12 -2.29 -1.35
N LEU A 35 -9.77 -1.73 -2.37
CA LEU A 35 -9.44 -0.39 -2.86
C LEU A 35 -9.69 0.68 -1.80
N GLY A 36 -10.79 0.57 -1.02
CA GLY A 36 -11.08 1.45 0.11
C GLY A 36 -9.99 1.40 1.17
N ILE A 37 -9.59 0.21 1.61
CA ILE A 37 -8.51 0.02 2.60
C ILE A 37 -7.21 0.66 2.13
N LEU A 38 -6.81 0.44 0.88
CA LEU A 38 -5.59 1.04 0.33
C LEU A 38 -5.69 2.56 0.22
N THR A 39 -6.86 3.09 -0.12
CA THR A 39 -7.09 4.54 -0.20
C THR A 39 -6.99 5.18 1.18
N ASP A 40 -7.65 4.60 2.18
CA ASP A 40 -7.62 5.07 3.56
C ASP A 40 -6.19 5.00 4.12
N ALA A 41 -5.44 3.93 3.80
CA ALA A 41 -4.04 3.82 4.19
C ALA A 41 -3.15 4.89 3.54
N ALA A 42 -3.38 5.22 2.27
CA ALA A 42 -2.63 6.29 1.59
C ALA A 42 -2.93 7.67 2.21
N LEU A 43 -4.20 7.95 2.52
CA LEU A 43 -4.63 9.21 3.16
C LEU A 43 -4.06 9.35 4.57
N ALA A 44 -4.13 8.29 5.38
CA ALA A 44 -3.58 8.29 6.73
C ALA A 44 -2.08 8.60 6.74
N GLN A 45 -1.34 8.12 5.74
CA GLN A 45 0.08 8.42 5.59
C GLN A 45 0.30 9.86 5.07
N SER A 46 -0.47 10.35 4.11
CA SER A 46 -0.29 11.73 3.64
C SER A 46 -0.62 12.79 4.71
N ASP A 47 -1.53 12.47 5.63
CA ASP A 47 -1.97 13.38 6.68
C ASP A 47 -1.10 13.31 7.95
N MET A 48 -0.19 12.35 8.04
CA MET A 48 0.71 12.23 9.18
C MET A 48 1.73 13.38 9.19
N PRO A 49 1.89 14.08 10.32
CA PRO A 49 2.89 15.13 10.44
C PRO A 49 4.29 14.53 10.25
N GLU A 50 5.09 15.19 9.43
CA GLU A 50 6.46 14.79 9.17
C GLU A 50 7.29 14.88 10.45
N THR A 51 8.06 13.83 10.71
CA THR A 51 8.99 13.82 11.85
C THR A 51 10.35 14.36 11.41
N HIS A 52 11.05 15.03 12.32
CA HIS A 52 12.39 15.57 12.03
C HIS A 52 13.41 14.46 11.68
N ASP A 53 13.19 13.25 12.22
CA ASP A 53 14.07 12.10 12.05
C ASP A 53 13.90 11.42 10.69
N ASN A 54 12.75 11.57 10.03
CA ASN A 54 12.50 10.95 8.73
C ASN A 54 11.56 11.80 7.84
N PRO A 55 12.03 12.96 7.37
CA PRO A 55 11.21 13.86 6.56
C PRO A 55 10.87 13.23 5.19
N GLY A 56 9.58 13.24 4.86
CA GLY A 56 9.03 12.72 3.61
C GLY A 56 8.81 11.22 3.61
N HIS A 57 8.98 10.53 4.74
CA HIS A 57 8.75 9.09 4.83
C HIS A 57 7.29 8.74 4.58
N HIS A 58 6.38 9.44 5.27
CA HIS A 58 4.95 9.18 5.15
C HIS A 58 4.43 9.52 3.75
N ALA A 59 4.88 10.63 3.16
CA ALA A 59 4.62 10.97 1.77
C ALA A 59 5.14 9.90 0.77
N ALA A 60 6.33 9.33 1.01
CA ALA A 60 6.89 8.28 0.17
C ALA A 60 6.07 6.98 0.26
N VAL A 61 5.61 6.61 1.47
CA VAL A 61 4.73 5.45 1.67
C VAL A 61 3.39 5.67 0.97
N ALA A 62 2.77 6.84 1.11
CA ALA A 62 1.52 7.18 0.41
C ALA A 62 1.69 7.08 -1.12
N ALA A 63 2.81 7.56 -1.66
CA ALA A 63 3.12 7.45 -3.09
C ALA A 63 3.29 5.99 -3.57
N LEU A 64 3.85 5.11 -2.74
CA LEU A 64 3.95 3.68 -3.03
C LEU A 64 2.58 3.01 -3.05
N ILE A 65 1.72 3.30 -2.08
CA ILE A 65 0.34 2.77 -2.03
C ILE A 65 -0.46 3.21 -3.26
N ASN A 66 -0.35 4.48 -3.65
CA ASN A 66 -0.98 4.98 -4.87
C ASN A 66 -0.49 4.28 -6.15
N LYS A 67 0.79 3.88 -6.23
CA LYS A 67 1.29 3.07 -7.35
C LYS A 67 0.68 1.67 -7.38
N ILE A 68 0.49 1.05 -6.22
CA ILE A 68 -0.16 -0.27 -6.09
C ILE A 68 -1.62 -0.20 -6.55
N LEU A 69 -2.34 0.84 -6.12
CA LEU A 69 -3.71 1.14 -6.59
C LEU A 69 -3.77 1.29 -8.12
N ALA A 70 -2.86 2.07 -8.70
CA ALA A 70 -2.80 2.29 -10.15
C ALA A 70 -2.45 1.01 -10.93
N GLY A 71 -1.52 0.19 -10.41
CA GLY A 71 -1.11 -1.08 -11.01
C GLY A 71 -2.16 -2.19 -10.86
N GLY A 72 -3.03 -2.11 -9.85
CA GLY A 72 -4.00 -3.16 -9.54
C GLY A 72 -3.37 -4.44 -8.99
N ASN A 73 -2.12 -4.38 -8.49
CA ASN A 73 -1.38 -5.57 -8.04
C ASN A 73 -2.04 -6.29 -6.85
N SER A 74 -2.92 -5.61 -6.10
CA SER A 74 -3.61 -6.17 -4.93
C SER A 74 -4.92 -6.91 -5.27
N VAL A 75 -5.37 -6.89 -6.53
CA VAL A 75 -6.62 -7.55 -6.96
C VAL A 75 -6.41 -8.25 -8.31
N ARG A 76 -6.99 -9.44 -8.48
CA ARG A 76 -6.96 -10.12 -9.78
C ARG A 76 -8.03 -9.53 -10.71
N ARG A 77 -7.62 -8.62 -11.60
CA ARG A 77 -8.46 -8.21 -12.74
C ARG A 77 -8.42 -9.32 -13.79
N ARG A 78 -9.52 -10.07 -13.93
CA ARG A 78 -9.70 -11.06 -15.02
C ARG A 78 -10.15 -10.38 -16.30
#